data_AF-A0A255HM75-F1
#
_entry.id   AF-A0A255HM75-F1
#
_cell.length_a   1.000
_cell.length_b   1.000
_cell.length_c   1.000
_cell.angle_alpha   90.00
_cell.angle_beta   90.00
_cell.angle_gamma   90.00
#
_symmetry.space_group_name_H-M   'P 1'
#
loop_
_entity.id
_entity.type
_entity.pdbx_description
1 polymer ?
#
loop_
_entity_poly.entity_id
_entity_poly.type
_entity_poly.pdbx_seq_one_letter_code
_entity_poly.pdbx_strand_id
1 'polypeptide(L)'
;MPLPQVSAMYEFSGTERATHGFAVLACTPNLSGNGHGLMIGGTSSVGTEAGMDFLLNRERLRAVLAKAVRPDGSVRPFEILLQCALRASGTTDVQVIGARIR
;
A
#
# COMPACT_ATOMS: atom_id res chain seq x y z
N MET A 1 2.54 -13.12 -12.48
CA MET A 1 3.41 -13.72 -11.45
C MET A 1 3.84 -12.63 -10.48
N PRO A 2 3.96 -12.93 -9.17
CA PRO A 2 4.62 -12.04 -8.21
C PRO A 2 6.07 -11.79 -8.65
N LEU A 3 6.64 -10.64 -8.27
CA LEU A 3 8.09 -10.43 -8.42
C LEU A 3 8.84 -11.46 -7.55
N PRO A 4 10.11 -11.81 -7.85
CA PRO A 4 10.85 -12.86 -7.16
C PRO A 4 10.99 -12.70 -5.63
N GLN A 5 10.57 -11.56 -5.09
CA GLN A 5 10.74 -11.14 -3.70
C GLN A 5 9.39 -10.93 -2.98
N VAL A 6 8.26 -11.20 -3.66
CA VAL A 6 6.90 -10.99 -3.12
C VAL A 6 6.20 -12.34 -3.03
N SER A 7 5.71 -12.70 -1.83
CA SER A 7 4.95 -13.94 -1.63
C SER A 7 3.60 -13.87 -2.34
N ALA A 8 3.15 -15.02 -2.87
CA ALA A 8 1.85 -15.14 -3.51
C ALA A 8 0.69 -15.18 -2.50
N MET A 9 0.96 -15.61 -1.27
CA MET A 9 -0.01 -15.67 -0.17
C MET A 9 0.64 -15.17 1.11
N TYR A 10 -0.16 -14.45 1.90
CA TYR A 10 0.20 -14.01 3.24
C TYR A 10 -0.91 -14.47 4.20
N GLU A 11 -0.62 -15.44 5.04
CA GLU A 11 -1.58 -15.99 6.01
C GLU A 11 -1.43 -15.36 7.39
N PHE A 12 -2.54 -15.28 8.13
CA PHE A 12 -2.58 -14.89 9.53
C PHE A 12 -3.81 -15.50 10.22
N SER A 13 -3.67 -15.80 11.51
CA SER A 13 -4.74 -16.39 12.33
C SER A 13 -5.81 -15.38 12.76
N GLY A 14 -6.94 -15.86 13.28
CA GLY A 14 -8.08 -15.01 13.68
C GLY A 14 -7.77 -14.02 14.82
N THR A 15 -6.88 -14.37 15.75
CA THR A 15 -6.40 -13.47 16.82
C THR A 15 -5.37 -12.47 16.29
N GLU A 16 -4.58 -12.84 15.30
CA GLU A 16 -3.65 -11.92 14.61
C GLU A 16 -4.39 -10.89 13.76
N ARG A 17 -5.58 -11.17 13.21
CA ARG A 17 -6.41 -10.19 12.45
C ARG A 17 -6.68 -8.87 13.17
N ALA A 18 -6.79 -8.93 14.50
CA ALA A 18 -7.07 -7.75 15.31
C ALA A 18 -5.85 -6.82 15.41
N THR A 19 -4.65 -7.34 15.18
CA THR A 19 -3.40 -6.61 15.39
C THR A 19 -2.48 -6.61 14.17
N HIS A 20 -2.75 -7.39 13.14
CA HIS A 20 -1.96 -7.53 11.93
C HIS A 20 -2.87 -7.58 10.71
N GLY A 21 -2.43 -6.95 9.63
CA GLY A 21 -3.15 -6.94 8.37
C GLY A 21 -2.26 -6.48 7.22
N PHE A 22 -2.82 -6.51 6.01
CA PHE A 22 -2.19 -5.97 4.83
C PHE A 22 -3.05 -4.88 4.23
N ALA A 23 -2.42 -3.97 3.51
CA ALA A 23 -3.11 -2.97 2.70
C ALA A 23 -2.47 -2.85 1.34
N VAL A 24 -3.28 -2.58 0.32
CA VAL A 24 -2.83 -2.25 -1.02
C VAL A 24 -3.22 -0.81 -1.34
N LEU A 25 -2.26 -0.04 -1.83
CA LEU A 25 -2.48 1.26 -2.46
C LEU A 25 -2.21 1.10 -3.96
N ALA A 26 -3.20 1.39 -4.79
CA ALA A 26 -3.11 1.25 -6.23
C ALA A 26 -3.52 2.54 -6.95
N CYS A 27 -2.63 3.08 -7.78
CA CYS A 27 -2.94 4.14 -8.73
C CYS A 27 -3.10 3.52 -10.12
N THR A 28 -4.33 3.53 -10.65
CA THR A 28 -4.67 2.89 -11.92
C THR A 28 -5.27 3.90 -12.89
N PRO A 29 -5.07 3.78 -14.21
CA PRO A 29 -5.82 4.59 -15.17
C PRO A 29 -7.33 4.48 -14.96
N ASN A 30 -8.04 5.59 -15.11
CA ASN A 30 -9.50 5.59 -15.11
C ASN A 30 -10.06 4.96 -16.40
N LEU A 31 -11.37 4.67 -16.41
CA LEU A 31 -12.02 4.02 -17.55
C LEU A 31 -11.96 4.83 -18.85
N SER A 32 -11.86 6.16 -18.75
CA SER A 32 -11.75 7.08 -19.89
C SER A 32 -10.31 7.27 -20.38
N GLY A 33 -9.31 6.71 -19.70
CA GLY A 33 -7.89 6.82 -20.06
C GLY A 33 -7.26 8.22 -19.91
N ASN A 34 -7.99 9.19 -19.36
CA ASN A 34 -7.57 10.59 -19.23
C ASN A 34 -7.26 11.01 -17.79
N GLY A 35 -7.22 10.05 -16.87
CA GLY A 35 -6.94 10.30 -15.46
C GLY A 35 -6.60 9.01 -14.73
N HIS A 36 -6.51 9.11 -13.40
CA HIS A 36 -6.20 7.98 -12.54
C HIS A 36 -7.22 7.86 -11.41
N GLY A 37 -7.52 6.62 -11.02
CA GLY A 37 -8.16 6.30 -9.75
C GLY A 37 -7.09 5.88 -8.75
N LEU A 38 -7.19 6.40 -7.52
CA LEU A 38 -6.40 5.93 -6.39
C LEU A 38 -7.31 5.06 -5.52
N MET A 39 -6.91 3.82 -5.32
CA MET A 39 -7.65 2.83 -4.57
C MET A 39 -6.84 2.36 -3.36
N ILE A 40 -7.55 2.14 -2.25
CA ILE A 40 -6.97 1.74 -0.97
C ILE A 40 -7.84 0.63 -0.43
N GLY A 41 -7.24 -0.49 -0.05
CA GLY A 41 -7.97 -1.62 0.49
C GLY A 41 -7.12 -2.40 1.48
N GLY A 42 -7.64 -2.57 2.70
CA GLY A 42 -7.06 -3.42 3.71
C GLY A 42 -7.74 -4.79 3.81
N THR A 43 -7.01 -5.79 4.32
CA THR A 43 -7.58 -7.10 4.68
C THR A 43 -8.35 -7.07 6.01
N SER A 44 -8.32 -5.94 6.72
CA SER A 44 -9.05 -5.65 7.96
C SER A 44 -9.26 -4.14 8.07
N SER A 45 -10.11 -3.70 9.01
CA SER A 45 -10.30 -2.26 9.30
C SER A 45 -8.98 -1.59 9.69
N VAL A 46 -8.17 -2.24 10.53
CA VAL A 46 -6.82 -1.77 10.91
C VAL A 46 -5.92 -1.61 9.68
N GLY A 47 -5.96 -2.57 8.74
CA GLY A 47 -5.19 -2.47 7.50
C GLY A 47 -5.63 -1.28 6.64
N THR A 48 -6.94 -1.05 6.49
CA THR A 48 -7.46 0.08 5.70
C THR A 48 -7.06 1.41 6.32
N GLU A 49 -7.22 1.57 7.64
CA GLU A 49 -6.82 2.78 8.36
C GLU A 49 -5.32 3.03 8.25
N ALA A 50 -4.49 2.00 8.47
CA ALA A 50 -3.04 2.10 8.32
C ALA A 50 -2.61 2.47 6.88
N GLY A 51 -3.31 1.94 5.88
CA GLY A 51 -3.11 2.29 4.48
C GLY A 51 -3.46 3.75 4.19
N MET A 52 -4.54 4.27 4.78
CA MET A 52 -4.91 5.68 4.72
C MET A 52 -3.84 6.57 5.38
N ASP A 53 -3.40 6.22 6.59
CA ASP A 53 -2.37 6.97 7.32
C ASP A 53 -1.05 7.02 6.55
N PHE A 54 -0.65 5.90 5.95
CA PHE A 54 0.53 5.85 5.09
C PHE A 54 0.39 6.77 3.87
N LEU A 55 -0.77 6.76 3.22
CA LEU A 55 -1.04 7.63 2.07
C LEU A 55 -0.97 9.11 2.44
N LEU A 56 -1.52 9.48 3.59
CA LEU A 56 -1.55 10.87 4.05
C LEU A 56 -0.18 11.35 4.59
N ASN A 57 0.72 10.42 4.92
CA ASN A 57 2.09 10.75 5.30
C ASN A 57 2.96 11.05 4.07
N ARG A 58 3.07 12.34 3.74
CA ARG A 58 3.79 12.84 2.55
C ARG A 58 5.23 12.33 2.43
N GLU A 59 5.99 12.28 3.52
CA GLU A 59 7.40 11.85 3.50
C GLU A 59 7.50 10.36 3.18
N ARG A 60 6.70 9.52 3.86
CA ARG A 60 6.67 8.07 3.62
C ARG A 60 6.19 7.75 2.21
N LEU A 61 5.15 8.42 1.74
CA LEU A 61 4.62 8.23 0.39
C LEU A 61 5.66 8.66 -0.67
N ARG A 62 6.30 9.82 -0.49
CA ARG A 62 7.30 10.34 -1.42
C ARG A 62 8.48 9.37 -1.58
N ALA A 63 8.93 8.73 -0.49
CA ALA A 63 10.01 7.75 -0.54
C ALA A 63 9.70 6.57 -1.49
N VAL A 64 8.44 6.13 -1.54
CA VAL A 64 8.00 5.04 -2.44
C VAL A 64 7.74 5.56 -3.85
N LEU A 65 7.09 6.73 -3.97
CA LEU A 65 6.75 7.34 -5.25
C LEU A 65 7.94 7.92 -6.01
N ALA A 66 9.10 8.10 -5.38
CA ALA A 66 10.30 8.58 -6.05
C ALA A 66 10.64 7.76 -7.32
N LYS A 67 10.28 6.47 -7.34
CA LYS A 67 10.44 5.59 -8.51
C LYS A 67 9.28 5.67 -9.52
N ALA A 68 8.11 6.15 -9.09
CA ALA A 68 6.90 6.25 -9.89
C ALA A 68 6.76 7.61 -10.62
N VAL A 69 7.34 8.67 -10.07
CA VAL A 69 7.33 10.01 -10.65
C VAL A 69 8.23 10.05 -11.90
N ARG A 70 7.69 10.52 -13.01
CA ARG A 70 8.41 10.77 -14.26
C ARG A 70 9.15 12.13 -14.19
N PRO A 71 10.13 12.37 -15.07
CA PRO A 71 10.81 13.68 -15.16
C PRO A 71 9.86 14.85 -15.42
N ASP A 72 8.74 14.61 -16.09
CA ASP A 72 7.70 15.61 -16.38
C ASP A 72 6.75 15.88 -15.19
N GLY A 73 6.97 15.22 -14.04
CA GLY A 73 6.16 15.36 -12.83
C GLY A 73 4.90 14.49 -12.81
N SER A 74 4.58 13.77 -13.90
CA SER A 74 3.47 12.82 -13.90
C SER A 74 3.81 11.55 -13.11
N VAL A 75 2.79 10.90 -12.56
CA VAL A 75 2.95 9.66 -11.78
C VAL A 75 2.58 8.46 -12.64
N ARG A 76 3.44 7.45 -12.70
CA ARG A 76 3.15 6.17 -13.35
C ARG A 76 2.16 5.36 -12.50
N PRO A 77 1.29 4.54 -13.12
CA PRO A 77 0.48 3.59 -12.38
C PRO A 77 1.36 2.73 -11.47
N PHE A 78 0.90 2.52 -10.24
CA PHE A 78 1.66 1.79 -9.24
C PHE A 78 0.75 0.96 -8.34
N GLU A 79 1.33 -0.07 -7.74
CA GLU A 79 0.75 -0.90 -6.69
C GLU A 79 1.77 -0.99 -5.55
N ILE A 80 1.36 -0.67 -4.32
CA ILE A 80 2.18 -0.76 -3.12
C ILE A 80 1.48 -1.72 -2.16
N LEU A 81 2.21 -2.72 -1.70
CA LEU A 81 1.76 -3.66 -0.67
C LEU A 81 2.38 -3.27 0.67
N LEU A 82 1.52 -3.05 1.66
CA LEU A 82 1.87 -2.71 3.02
C LEU A 82 1.57 -3.89 3.94
N GLN A 83 2.49 -4.15 4.86
CA GLN A 83 2.22 -4.92 6.07
C GLN A 83 1.94 -3.95 7.21
N CYS A 84 0.87 -4.19 7.94
CA CYS A 84 0.37 -3.33 9.01
C CYS A 84 0.34 -4.12 10.31
N ALA A 85 0.84 -3.54 11.39
CA ALA A 85 0.82 -4.16 12.71
C ALA A 85 0.49 -3.16 13.82
N LEU A 86 -0.70 -3.30 14.41
CA LEU A 86 -1.08 -2.59 15.63
C LEU A 86 -0.20 -3.05 16.79
N ARG A 87 0.50 -2.11 17.41
CA ARG A 87 1.30 -2.34 18.60
C ARG A 87 0.43 -2.18 19.84
N ALA A 88 0.83 -2.78 20.96
CA ALA A 88 0.12 -2.65 22.24
C ALA A 88 0.00 -1.19 22.74
N SER A 89 0.85 -0.28 22.26
CA SER A 89 0.79 1.17 22.49
C SER A 89 -0.37 1.87 21.78
N GLY A 90 -1.11 1.18 20.91
CA GLY A 90 -2.16 1.77 20.07
C GLY A 90 -1.64 2.41 18.78
N THR A 91 -0.32 2.41 18.54
CA THR A 91 0.28 2.89 17.29
C THR A 91 0.31 1.79 16.25
N THR A 92 -0.02 2.10 14.99
CA THR A 92 0.10 1.15 13.89
C THR A 92 1.45 1.28 13.20
N ASP A 93 2.24 0.22 13.24
CA ASP A 93 3.46 0.12 12.43
C ASP A 93 3.11 -0.29 11.00
N VAL A 94 3.77 0.32 10.02
CA VAL A 94 3.50 0.12 8.60
C VAL A 94 4.81 -0.04 7.87
N GLN A 95 4.94 -1.16 7.16
CA GLN A 95 6.12 -1.49 6.36
C GLN A 95 5.72 -1.75 4.91
N VAL A 96 6.50 -1.20 3.98
CA VAL A 96 6.35 -1.47 2.55
C VAL A 96 7.04 -2.80 2.26
N ILE A 97 6.26 -3.83 1.92
CA ILE A 97 6.77 -5.17 1.65
C ILE A 97 6.76 -5.52 0.15
N GLY A 98 6.15 -4.68 -0.67
CA GLY A 98 6.15 -4.81 -2.11
C GLY A 98 5.81 -3.50 -2.81
N ALA A 99 6.42 -3.26 -3.96
CA ALA A 99 6.07 -2.16 -4.83
C ALA A 99 6.24 -2.57 -6.29
N ARG A 100 5.25 -2.22 -7.11
CA ARG A 100 5.27 -2.39 -8.55
C ARG A 100 4.96 -1.07 -9.22
N ILE A 101 5.86 -0.63 -10.08
CA ILE A 101 5.67 0.55 -10.93
C ILE A 101 5.50 0.07 -12.37
N ARG A 102 4.48 0.58 -13.07
CA ARG A 102 4.25 0.26 -14.48
C ARG A 102 4.92 1.26 -15.43
#